data_AF-A0A7S3NNJ4-F1
#
_entry.id   AF-A0A7S3NNJ4-F1
#
_cell.length_a   1.000
_cell.length_b   1.000
_cell.length_c   1.000
_cell.angle_alpha   90.00
_cell.angle_beta   90.00
_cell.angle_gamma   90.00
#
_symmetry.space_group_name_H-M   'P 1'
#
loop_
_entity.id
_entity.type
_entity.pdbx_description
1 polymer ?
#
loop_
_entity_poly.entity_id
_entity_poly.type
_entity_poly.pdbx_seq_one_letter_code
_entity_poly.pdbx_strand_id
1 'polypeptide(L)'
;MAQRFISPEKSEKSSGWSKTDSKQSVRSTKENGFHTVRKGDRKALSPDPKLMSPPAKSIKSYDYMSPQATSTKLTESKKDRLRSPIYTKENKNQDISVICLDEKMGLTNDDLYEHLIHNHELISIEELIREVNTVLNGVELNCKDLLQQKNKMLKACEDHKNFIEYDKSQFLKVQRKKIDELHDYLEKKYSNIIVEYNKSIEKDLLNISNNKNRIIREIEENIKYINEVKKVKDSFLNSYIEEEGNFKFKEPNR
;
A
#
# COMPACT_ATOMS: atom_id res chain seq x y z
N MET A 1 0.74 -58.77 5.42
CA MET A 1 1.79 -58.91 4.37
C MET A 1 1.63 -57.80 3.36
N ALA A 2 2.62 -57.06 2.87
CA ALA A 2 3.89 -56.58 3.37
C ALA A 2 4.35 -55.47 2.38
N GLN A 3 4.63 -54.27 2.90
CA GLN A 3 5.59 -53.24 2.44
C GLN A 3 5.37 -52.62 1.02
N ARG A 4 5.66 -51.35 0.69
CA ARG A 4 6.73 -50.39 1.06
C ARG A 4 6.19 -48.95 0.86
N PHE A 5 6.25 -48.07 1.85
CA PHE A 5 7.22 -46.96 1.97
C PHE A 5 7.94 -46.53 0.69
N ILE A 6 7.83 -45.24 0.33
CA ILE A 6 8.96 -44.32 0.06
C ILE A 6 8.38 -42.88 0.10
N SER A 7 8.91 -42.06 1.02
CA SER A 7 9.06 -40.61 0.84
C SER A 7 10.52 -40.35 0.45
N PRO A 8 10.81 -39.24 -0.23
CA PRO A 8 11.89 -38.39 0.29
C PRO A 8 11.64 -36.87 0.19
N GLU A 9 12.04 -36.25 1.29
CA GLU A 9 12.74 -34.97 1.52
C GLU A 9 12.80 -33.84 0.46
N LYS A 10 12.43 -32.65 0.97
CA LYS A 10 13.12 -31.34 0.94
C LYS A 10 14.19 -31.10 -0.13
N SER A 11 14.05 -29.99 -0.86
CA SER A 11 15.18 -29.10 -1.12
C SER A 11 14.74 -27.63 -1.16
N GLU A 12 15.42 -26.83 -0.35
CA GLU A 12 15.51 -25.38 -0.50
C GLU A 12 16.29 -25.07 -1.79
N LYS A 13 15.87 -24.05 -2.54
CA LYS A 13 16.80 -23.10 -3.18
C LYS A 13 16.08 -21.87 -3.72
N SER A 14 16.65 -20.76 -3.29
CA SER A 14 16.57 -19.41 -3.80
C SER A 14 16.91 -19.30 -5.29
N SER A 15 16.25 -18.35 -5.97
CA SER A 15 16.77 -17.48 -7.05
C SER A 15 15.53 -16.84 -7.70
N GLY A 16 15.35 -15.53 -7.63
CA GLY A 16 16.04 -14.60 -8.51
C GLY A 16 15.04 -14.12 -9.57
N TRP A 17 14.20 -13.14 -9.22
CA TRP A 17 13.32 -12.48 -10.18
C TRP A 17 14.18 -11.67 -11.15
N SER A 18 14.45 -12.22 -12.33
CA SER A 18 15.06 -11.52 -13.45
C SER A 18 14.03 -10.58 -14.08
N LYS A 19 14.34 -9.28 -14.01
CA LYS A 19 13.75 -8.25 -14.87
C LYS A 19 14.21 -8.50 -16.31
N THR A 20 13.27 -8.61 -17.23
CA THR A 20 13.55 -8.41 -18.66
C THR A 20 12.86 -7.13 -19.11
N ASP A 21 13.66 -6.06 -19.15
CA ASP A 21 13.41 -4.89 -19.99
C ASP A 21 13.70 -5.30 -21.45
N SER A 22 12.71 -5.27 -22.31
CA SER A 22 12.92 -5.28 -23.77
C SER A 22 12.42 -3.97 -24.37
N LYS A 23 13.38 -3.07 -24.62
CA LYS A 23 13.28 -1.98 -25.58
C LYS A 23 13.81 -2.46 -26.94
N GLN A 24 12.96 -2.42 -27.97
CA GLN A 24 13.30 -2.27 -29.40
C GLN A 24 12.07 -1.54 -29.99
N SER A 25 12.07 -0.32 -30.56
CA SER A 25 12.99 0.49 -31.37
C SER A 25 13.40 -0.12 -32.71
N VAL A 26 12.51 -0.04 -33.71
CA VAL A 26 12.86 0.20 -35.13
C VAL A 26 11.73 1.00 -35.82
N ARG A 27 12.14 1.93 -36.71
CA ARG A 27 11.37 2.92 -37.48
C ARG A 27 10.76 2.40 -38.80
N SER A 28 9.70 3.12 -39.21
CA SER A 28 9.24 3.51 -40.58
C SER A 28 8.82 2.39 -41.56
N THR A 29 7.72 2.52 -42.32
CA THR A 29 7.46 3.55 -43.36
C THR A 29 5.94 3.69 -43.72
N LYS A 30 5.55 4.89 -44.19
CA LYS A 30 4.61 5.28 -45.30
C LYS A 30 3.52 4.27 -45.76
N GLU A 31 2.29 4.59 -46.19
CA GLU A 31 1.65 5.79 -46.75
C GLU A 31 0.13 5.52 -46.89
N ASN A 32 -0.68 6.59 -46.88
CA ASN A 32 -1.97 6.83 -47.57
C ASN A 32 -3.24 6.01 -47.28
N GLY A 33 -4.33 6.74 -46.98
CA GLY A 33 -5.71 6.24 -47.08
C GLY A 33 -6.75 7.19 -46.48
N PHE A 34 -7.20 8.17 -47.27
CA PHE A 34 -8.32 9.05 -46.97
C PHE A 34 -9.62 8.27 -46.67
N HIS A 35 -10.31 8.61 -45.58
CA HIS A 35 -11.79 8.59 -45.54
C HIS A 35 -12.33 9.69 -44.62
N THR A 36 -12.99 10.66 -45.24
CA THR A 36 -13.86 11.65 -44.62
C THR A 36 -15.20 11.03 -44.25
N VAL A 37 -15.56 10.94 -42.97
CA VAL A 37 -16.97 10.73 -42.55
C VAL A 37 -17.29 11.48 -41.25
N ARG A 38 -18.10 12.53 -41.43
CA ARG A 38 -19.18 13.10 -40.59
C ARG A 38 -18.88 13.52 -39.13
N LYS A 39 -18.90 14.84 -38.96
CA LYS A 39 -19.33 15.53 -37.73
C LYS A 39 -20.72 15.03 -37.34
N GLY A 40 -20.80 14.40 -36.17
CA GLY A 40 -22.04 14.07 -35.49
C GLY A 40 -21.85 14.37 -34.01
N ASP A 41 -22.73 15.20 -33.48
CA ASP A 41 -22.68 15.80 -32.15
C ASP A 41 -22.48 14.77 -31.03
N ARG A 42 -21.29 14.76 -30.44
CA ARG A 42 -21.06 14.18 -29.12
C ARG A 42 -21.14 15.31 -28.10
N LYS A 43 -22.30 15.46 -27.48
CA LYS A 43 -22.41 16.13 -26.18
C LYS A 43 -21.52 15.35 -25.20
N ALA A 44 -20.32 15.87 -24.97
CA ALA A 44 -19.49 15.43 -23.87
C ALA A 44 -20.18 15.82 -22.57
N LEU A 45 -20.70 14.81 -21.84
CA LEU A 45 -20.99 14.96 -20.42
C LEU A 45 -19.65 15.08 -19.71
N SER A 46 -19.22 16.32 -19.51
CA SER A 46 -18.16 16.69 -18.56
C SER A 46 -18.60 16.26 -17.15
N PRO A 47 -17.81 15.46 -16.41
CA PRO A 47 -18.09 15.25 -15.00
C PRO A 47 -17.79 16.54 -14.24
N ASP A 48 -18.78 16.98 -13.46
CA ASP A 48 -18.68 18.11 -12.53
C ASP A 48 -17.46 17.93 -11.58
N PRO A 49 -16.53 18.88 -11.51
CA PRO A 49 -15.47 18.88 -10.52
C PRO A 49 -15.96 19.61 -9.26
N LYS A 50 -17.03 19.09 -8.65
CA LYS A 50 -17.49 19.51 -7.32
C LYS A 50 -17.90 18.25 -6.58
N LEU A 51 -17.37 18.04 -5.37
CA LEU A 51 -17.34 16.80 -4.57
C LEU A 51 -16.11 15.94 -4.94
N MET A 52 -15.00 15.92 -4.22
CA MET A 52 -14.81 15.96 -2.78
C MET A 52 -13.42 16.55 -2.48
N SER A 53 -13.35 17.85 -2.20
CA SER A 53 -12.25 18.36 -1.38
C SER A 53 -12.63 18.03 0.07
N PRO A 54 -11.80 17.31 0.85
CA PRO A 54 -12.02 17.26 2.28
C PRO A 54 -11.94 18.70 2.81
N PRO A 55 -12.77 19.09 3.79
CA PRO A 55 -12.66 20.42 4.37
C PRO A 55 -11.24 20.55 4.92
N ALA A 56 -10.50 21.52 4.40
CA ALA A 56 -9.26 21.98 4.98
C ALA A 56 -9.58 22.58 6.34
N LYS A 57 -9.79 21.71 7.33
CA LYS A 57 -9.58 22.10 8.72
C LYS A 57 -8.10 22.37 8.79
N SER A 58 -7.78 23.67 8.73
CA SER A 58 -6.55 24.26 9.24
C SER A 58 -6.06 23.37 10.38
N ILE A 59 -5.09 22.53 10.07
CA ILE A 59 -4.18 21.99 11.06
C ILE A 59 -3.49 23.26 11.51
N LYS A 60 -3.94 23.82 12.64
CA LYS A 60 -3.15 24.79 13.38
C LYS A 60 -1.78 24.13 13.46
N SER A 61 -0.82 24.70 12.74
CA SER A 61 0.58 24.39 12.90
C SER A 61 0.83 24.53 14.39
N TYR A 62 0.91 23.39 15.09
CA TYR A 62 1.47 23.42 16.42
C TYR A 62 2.90 23.83 16.17
N ASP A 63 3.18 25.09 16.48
CA ASP A 63 4.52 25.55 16.75
C ASP A 63 5.13 24.47 17.62
N TYR A 64 6.00 23.66 17.01
CA TYR A 64 6.91 22.82 17.77
C TYR A 64 7.54 23.79 18.73
N MET A 65 7.16 23.69 20.01
CA MET A 65 7.79 24.47 21.04
C MET A 65 9.27 24.16 20.87
N SER A 66 9.98 25.15 20.32
CA SER A 66 11.43 25.21 20.34
C SER A 66 11.81 24.75 21.73
N PRO A 67 12.74 23.79 21.89
CA PRO A 67 13.24 23.46 23.21
C PRO A 67 13.66 24.80 23.79
N GLN A 68 12.87 25.35 24.72
CA GLN A 68 13.38 26.36 25.59
C GLN A 68 14.47 25.61 26.30
N ALA A 69 15.68 25.81 25.81
CA ALA A 69 16.87 25.55 26.54
C ALA A 69 16.70 26.39 27.81
N THR A 70 16.04 25.82 28.81
CA THR A 70 16.38 26.03 30.20
C THR A 70 17.80 25.53 30.31
N SER A 71 18.70 26.34 29.77
CA SER A 71 20.11 26.37 30.02
C SER A 71 20.21 26.81 31.47
N THR A 72 19.87 25.91 32.38
CA THR A 72 20.62 25.80 33.61
C THR A 72 22.02 25.43 33.14
N LYS A 73 22.82 26.45 32.83
CA LYS A 73 24.27 26.34 32.84
C LYS A 73 24.63 25.92 34.26
N LEU A 74 24.55 24.61 34.52
CA LEU A 74 25.43 23.98 35.48
C LEU A 74 26.80 24.10 34.82
N THR A 75 27.47 25.21 35.10
CA THR A 75 28.89 25.34 34.82
C THR A 75 29.54 24.14 35.49
N GLU A 76 30.06 23.22 34.68
CA GLU A 76 30.93 22.15 35.14
C GLU A 76 32.08 22.79 35.93
N SER A 77 31.97 22.77 37.26
CA SER A 77 33.11 23.11 38.11
C SER A 77 34.16 22.04 37.87
N LYS A 78 35.27 22.47 37.28
CA LYS A 78 36.44 21.64 37.00
C LYS A 78 36.92 21.04 38.31
N LYS A 79 36.61 19.76 38.56
CA LYS A 79 37.28 18.89 39.56
C LYS A 79 37.78 19.67 40.79
N ASP A 80 36.88 20.34 41.49
CA ASP A 80 37.15 20.67 42.89
C ASP A 80 37.16 19.33 43.61
N ARG A 81 38.37 18.79 43.79
CA ARG A 81 38.59 17.72 44.74
C ARG A 81 38.09 18.26 46.06
N LEU A 82 36.89 17.84 46.48
CA LEU A 82 36.45 17.91 47.87
C LEU A 82 37.63 17.36 48.69
N ARG A 83 38.45 18.24 49.27
CA ARG A 83 39.39 17.83 50.29
C ARG A 83 38.50 17.32 51.40
N SER A 84 38.59 16.03 51.68
CA SER A 84 38.01 15.47 52.89
C SER A 84 38.39 16.38 54.05
N PRO A 85 37.47 16.71 54.98
CA PRO A 85 37.81 17.52 56.15
C PRO A 85 39.06 16.91 56.78
N ILE A 86 40.11 17.72 56.91
CA ILE A 86 41.38 17.27 57.43
C ILE A 86 41.17 17.07 58.92
N TYR A 87 40.77 15.87 59.32
CA TYR A 87 40.90 15.42 60.70
C TYR A 87 42.40 15.25 60.96
N THR A 88 43.07 16.33 61.38
CA THR A 88 44.39 16.22 61.99
C THR A 88 44.26 15.27 63.19
N LYS A 89 45.28 14.44 63.43
CA LYS A 89 45.23 13.39 64.47
C LYS A 89 45.00 13.93 65.89
N GLU A 90 45.11 15.24 66.09
CA GLU A 90 45.02 15.94 67.38
C GLU A 90 43.58 16.34 67.76
N ASN A 91 42.66 16.48 66.81
CA ASN A 91 41.27 16.95 67.05
C ASN A 91 40.19 15.89 66.86
N LYS A 92 40.52 14.60 67.01
CA LYS A 92 39.61 13.47 66.70
C LYS A 92 38.32 13.39 67.55
N ASN A 93 38.24 14.14 68.65
CA ASN A 93 37.13 14.09 69.61
C ASN A 93 36.41 15.45 69.76
N GLN A 94 36.73 16.44 68.93
CA GLN A 94 36.04 17.73 68.98
C GLN A 94 34.93 17.79 67.94
N ASP A 95 33.76 18.25 68.37
CA ASP A 95 32.63 18.45 67.48
C ASP A 95 32.88 19.65 66.57
N ILE A 96 32.56 19.47 65.29
CA ILE A 96 32.52 20.56 64.33
C ILE A 96 31.35 21.46 64.74
N SER A 97 31.59 22.76 64.90
CA SER A 97 30.57 23.73 65.31
C SER A 97 30.16 24.69 64.19
N VAL A 98 31.07 24.99 63.27
CA VAL A 98 30.93 26.01 62.23
C VAL A 98 31.52 25.52 60.91
N ILE A 99 31.05 26.04 59.78
CA ILE A 99 31.58 25.73 58.45
C ILE A 99 32.14 27.01 57.84
N CYS A 100 33.37 26.92 57.32
CA CYS A 100 34.00 27.96 56.52
C CYS A 100 33.49 27.85 55.08
N LEU A 101 32.83 28.87 54.57
CA LEU A 101 32.27 28.89 53.21
C LEU A 101 33.36 29.07 52.15
N ASP A 102 34.41 29.83 52.47
CA ASP A 102 35.53 30.09 51.56
C ASP A 102 36.33 28.81 51.25
N GLU A 103 36.61 28.02 52.31
CA GLU A 103 37.39 26.78 52.20
C GLU A 103 36.53 25.52 52.09
N LYS A 104 35.21 25.65 52.24
CA LYS A 104 34.20 24.57 52.17
C LYS A 104 34.51 23.41 53.12
N MET A 105 34.91 23.72 54.35
CA MET A 105 35.26 22.74 55.37
C MET A 105 34.67 23.07 56.74
N GLY A 106 34.44 22.02 57.53
CA GLY A 106 34.00 22.14 58.91
C GLY A 106 35.16 22.53 59.83
N LEU A 107 34.91 23.45 60.74
CA LEU A 107 35.86 23.95 61.73
C LEU A 107 35.48 23.46 63.13
N THR A 108 36.51 23.10 63.90
CA THR A 108 36.38 22.94 65.35
C THR A 108 36.52 24.30 66.05
N ASN A 109 36.21 24.36 67.35
CA ASN A 109 36.35 25.60 68.13
C ASN A 109 37.79 26.14 68.17
N ASP A 110 38.78 25.25 68.05
CA ASP A 110 40.20 25.62 68.08
C ASP A 110 40.62 26.27 66.75
N ASP A 111 40.10 25.78 65.62
CA ASP A 111 40.38 26.33 64.27
C ASP A 111 39.67 27.68 64.03
N LEU A 112 38.57 27.92 64.75
CA LEU A 112 37.68 29.08 64.56
C LEU A 112 38.42 30.42 64.66
N TYR A 113 39.34 30.56 65.61
CA TYR A 113 40.07 31.80 65.84
C TYR A 113 40.99 32.17 64.68
N GLU A 114 41.67 31.20 64.08
CA GLU A 114 42.54 31.44 62.92
C GLU A 114 41.70 31.91 61.73
N HIS A 115 40.56 31.28 61.46
CA HIS A 115 39.69 31.67 60.34
C HIS A 115 39.03 33.04 60.53
N LEU A 116 38.71 33.44 61.77
CA LEU A 116 38.23 34.79 62.08
C LEU A 116 39.28 35.87 61.81
N ILE A 117 40.56 35.61 62.13
CA ILE A 117 41.67 36.53 61.85
C ILE A 117 41.84 36.76 60.34
N HIS A 118 41.58 35.73 59.54
CA HIS A 118 41.62 35.79 58.08
C HIS A 118 40.34 36.39 57.46
N ASN A 119 39.37 36.83 58.27
CA ASN A 119 38.06 37.34 57.84
C ASN A 119 37.31 36.37 56.91
N HIS A 120 37.39 35.07 57.16
CA HIS A 120 36.64 34.09 56.36
C HIS A 120 35.14 34.19 56.64
N GLU A 121 34.33 33.87 55.64
CA GLU A 121 32.89 33.77 55.78
C GLU A 121 32.51 32.44 56.48
N LEU A 122 31.90 32.56 57.65
CA LEU A 122 31.59 31.43 58.53
C LEU A 122 30.09 31.29 58.74
N ILE A 123 29.56 30.08 58.64
CA ILE A 123 28.16 29.75 58.86
C ILE A 123 28.02 28.66 59.93
N SER A 124 27.04 28.80 60.82
CA SER A 124 26.77 27.72 61.78
C SER A 124 26.23 26.48 61.06
N ILE A 125 26.52 25.29 61.59
CA ILE A 125 26.00 24.04 60.99
C ILE A 125 24.47 24.05 60.94
N GLU A 126 23.81 24.55 61.99
CA GLU A 126 22.35 24.60 62.06
C GLU A 126 21.73 25.52 60.99
N GLU A 127 22.41 26.61 60.65
CA GLU A 127 21.96 27.54 59.61
C GLU A 127 22.21 26.96 58.22
N LEU A 128 23.39 26.38 57.97
CA LEU A 128 23.65 25.69 56.71
C LEU A 128 22.69 24.53 56.47
N ILE A 129 22.38 23.74 57.49
CA ILE A 129 21.38 22.67 57.40
C ILE A 129 20.02 23.24 57.00
N ARG A 130 19.60 24.38 57.55
CA ARG A 130 18.33 25.03 57.19
C ARG A 130 18.33 25.51 55.75
N GLU A 131 19.40 26.14 55.28
CA GLU A 131 19.53 26.59 53.89
C GLU A 131 19.52 25.42 52.91
N VAL A 132 20.35 24.40 53.17
CA VAL A 132 20.44 23.19 52.33
C VAL A 132 19.09 22.47 52.28
N ASN A 133 18.40 22.32 53.40
CA ASN A 133 17.06 21.72 53.42
C ASN A 133 16.05 22.53 52.61
N THR A 134 16.12 23.87 52.67
CA THR A 134 15.23 24.74 51.88
C THR A 134 15.47 24.56 50.38
N VAL A 135 16.74 24.54 49.95
CA VAL A 135 17.11 24.31 48.55
C VAL A 135 16.70 22.90 48.10
N LEU A 136 16.99 21.87 48.90
CA LEU A 136 16.63 20.49 48.59
C LEU A 136 15.13 20.30 48.46
N ASN A 137 14.34 20.87 49.37
CA ASN A 137 12.88 20.83 49.28
C ASN A 137 12.37 21.53 48.01
N GLY A 138 12.97 22.66 47.65
CA GLY A 138 12.65 23.37 46.40
C GLY A 138 12.96 22.53 45.15
N VAL A 139 14.12 21.87 45.12
CA VAL A 139 14.51 20.97 44.03
C VAL A 139 13.59 19.75 43.97
N GLU A 140 13.24 19.17 45.12
CA GLU A 140 12.34 18.01 45.20
C GLU A 140 10.95 18.36 44.63
N LEU A 141 10.38 19.50 45.02
CA LEU A 141 9.10 19.97 44.50
C LEU A 141 9.15 20.19 42.98
N ASN A 142 10.18 20.86 42.48
CA ASN A 142 10.36 21.09 41.04
C ASN A 142 10.50 19.76 40.26
N CYS A 143 11.24 18.80 40.80
CA CYS A 143 11.37 17.46 40.22
C CYS A 143 10.03 16.72 40.18
N LYS A 144 9.21 16.83 41.23
CA LYS A 144 7.85 16.25 41.26
C LYS A 144 6.95 16.87 40.20
N ASP A 145 6.97 18.19 40.06
CA ASP A 145 6.17 18.91 39.07
C ASP A 145 6.60 18.53 37.64
N LEU A 146 7.90 18.50 37.36
CA LEU A 146 8.44 18.06 36.08
C LEU A 146 8.03 16.62 35.76
N LEU A 147 8.12 15.71 36.73
CA LEU A 147 7.72 14.32 36.54
C LEU A 147 6.22 14.21 36.22
N GLN A 148 5.37 14.97 36.93
CA GLN A 148 3.94 15.00 36.64
C GLN A 148 3.64 15.55 35.24
N GLN A 149 4.32 16.62 34.83
CA GLN A 149 4.18 17.16 33.47
C GLN A 149 4.61 16.16 32.41
N LYS A 150 5.76 15.48 32.60
CA LYS A 150 6.24 14.45 31.68
C LYS A 150 5.29 13.26 31.59
N ASN A 151 4.71 12.81 32.69
CA ASN A 151 3.71 11.74 32.68
C ASN A 151 2.43 12.15 31.93
N LYS A 152 1.96 13.39 32.11
CA LYS A 152 0.82 13.93 31.33
C LYS A 152 1.13 13.97 29.84
N MET A 153 2.32 14.42 29.45
CA MET A 153 2.75 14.43 28.05
C MET A 153 2.87 13.02 27.48
N LEU A 154 3.44 12.08 28.24
CA LEU A 154 3.57 10.69 27.83
C LEU A 154 2.19 10.08 27.53
N LYS A 155 1.23 10.27 28.44
CA LYS A 155 -0.15 9.82 28.24
C LYS A 155 -0.79 10.45 27.00
N ALA A 156 -0.62 11.76 26.80
CA ALA A 156 -1.14 12.43 25.61
C ALA A 156 -0.52 11.88 24.30
N CYS A 157 0.78 11.54 24.32
CA CYS A 157 1.45 10.89 23.18
C CYS A 157 0.92 9.47 22.93
N GLU A 158 0.67 8.69 23.99
CA GLU A 158 0.07 7.36 23.88
C GLU A 158 -1.35 7.42 23.29
N ASP A 159 -2.19 8.33 23.78
CA ASP A 159 -3.53 8.57 23.26
C ASP A 159 -3.49 8.98 21.78
N HIS A 160 -2.53 9.84 21.40
CA HIS A 160 -2.34 10.27 20.02
C HIS A 160 -1.88 9.13 19.11
N LYS A 161 -0.94 8.29 19.59
CA LYS A 161 -0.50 7.09 18.88
C LYS A 161 -1.67 6.14 18.63
N ASN A 162 -2.47 5.87 19.66
CA ASN A 162 -3.64 5.00 19.56
C ASN A 162 -4.67 5.55 18.56
N PHE A 163 -4.87 6.87 18.55
CA PHE A 163 -5.72 7.54 17.55
C PHE A 163 -5.21 7.34 16.12
N ILE A 164 -3.90 7.54 15.87
CA ILE A 164 -3.30 7.33 14.55
C ILE A 164 -3.44 5.87 14.10
N GLU A 165 -3.21 4.91 14.99
CA GLU A 165 -3.36 3.49 14.68
C GLU A 165 -4.81 3.13 14.34
N TYR A 166 -5.77 3.70 15.07
CA TYR A 166 -7.19 3.58 14.76
C TYR A 166 -7.53 4.16 13.39
N ASP A 167 -7.13 5.40 13.10
CA ASP A 167 -7.41 6.08 11.84
C ASP A 167 -6.80 5.33 10.65
N LYS A 168 -5.56 4.86 10.79
CA LYS A 168 -4.90 3.99 9.80
C LYS A 168 -5.70 2.71 9.54
N SER A 169 -6.21 2.06 10.59
CA SER A 169 -7.03 0.84 10.46
C SER A 169 -8.35 1.12 9.73
N GLN A 170 -9.02 2.23 10.05
CA GLN A 170 -10.24 2.63 9.35
C GLN A 170 -9.98 2.96 7.88
N PHE A 171 -8.92 3.71 7.58
CA PHE A 171 -8.52 4.02 6.20
C PHE A 171 -8.30 2.74 5.39
N LEU A 172 -7.53 1.78 5.93
CA LEU A 172 -7.27 0.50 5.24
C LEU A 172 -8.56 -0.30 5.00
N LYS A 173 -9.48 -0.33 5.96
CA LYS A 173 -10.79 -0.98 5.79
C LYS A 173 -11.60 -0.33 4.65
N VAL A 174 -11.65 1.00 4.60
CA VAL A 174 -12.35 1.74 3.54
C VAL A 174 -11.73 1.47 2.17
N GLN A 175 -10.39 1.46 2.07
CA GLN A 175 -9.72 1.17 0.80
C GLN A 175 -9.96 -0.27 0.33
N ARG A 176 -9.88 -1.25 1.25
CA ARG A 176 -10.18 -2.65 0.92
C ARG A 176 -11.61 -2.79 0.38
N LYS A 177 -12.59 -2.21 1.08
CA LYS A 177 -13.97 -2.22 0.63
C LYS A 177 -14.15 -1.65 -0.78
N LYS A 178 -13.49 -0.54 -1.10
CA LYS A 178 -13.53 0.06 -2.46
C LYS A 178 -12.91 -0.85 -3.52
N ILE A 179 -11.81 -1.53 -3.19
CA ILE A 179 -11.18 -2.51 -4.09
C ILE A 179 -12.14 -3.66 -4.35
N ASP A 180 -12.79 -4.18 -3.32
CA ASP A 180 -13.77 -5.27 -3.43
C ASP A 180 -14.98 -4.82 -4.28
N GLU A 181 -15.52 -3.62 -4.02
CA GLU A 181 -16.62 -3.03 -4.82
C GLU A 181 -16.24 -2.87 -6.31
N LEU A 182 -14.99 -2.48 -6.60
CA LEU A 182 -14.49 -2.38 -7.98
C LEU A 182 -14.31 -3.76 -8.63
N HIS A 183 -13.82 -4.74 -7.88
CA HIS A 183 -13.67 -6.10 -8.35
C HIS A 183 -15.03 -6.69 -8.73
N ASP A 184 -16.02 -6.60 -7.84
CA ASP A 184 -17.39 -7.08 -8.08
C ASP A 184 -18.03 -6.39 -9.30
N TYR A 185 -17.81 -5.07 -9.44
CA TYR A 185 -18.30 -4.32 -10.60
C TYR A 185 -17.69 -4.83 -11.91
N LEU A 186 -16.36 -5.03 -11.93
CA LEU A 186 -15.65 -5.52 -13.10
C LEU A 186 -16.09 -6.94 -13.44
N GLU A 187 -16.16 -7.83 -12.46
CA GLU A 187 -16.61 -9.22 -12.65
C GLU A 187 -18.01 -9.25 -13.26
N LYS A 188 -18.96 -8.50 -12.70
CA LYS A 188 -20.31 -8.38 -13.26
C LYS A 188 -20.32 -7.83 -14.69
N LYS A 189 -19.49 -6.84 -14.99
CA LYS A 189 -19.35 -6.28 -16.34
C LYS A 189 -18.79 -7.32 -17.32
N TYR A 190 -17.74 -8.05 -16.94
CA TYR A 190 -17.17 -9.10 -17.75
C TYR A 190 -18.16 -10.23 -18.00
N SER A 191 -18.86 -10.71 -16.97
CA SER A 191 -19.89 -11.74 -17.11
C SER A 191 -21.00 -11.30 -18.07
N ASN A 192 -21.47 -10.05 -17.97
CA ASN A 192 -22.48 -9.53 -18.89
C ASN A 192 -21.98 -9.50 -20.35
N ILE A 193 -20.75 -9.04 -20.58
CA ILE A 193 -20.14 -9.02 -21.92
C ILE A 193 -20.06 -10.44 -22.49
N ILE A 194 -19.63 -11.41 -21.69
CA ILE A 194 -19.54 -12.81 -22.12
C ILE A 194 -20.92 -13.36 -22.50
N VAL A 195 -21.95 -13.10 -21.67
CA VAL A 195 -23.32 -13.53 -21.95
C VAL A 195 -23.86 -12.90 -23.23
N GLU A 196 -23.65 -11.60 -23.44
CA GLU A 196 -24.08 -10.92 -24.66
C GLU A 196 -23.36 -11.44 -25.91
N TYR A 197 -22.05 -11.67 -25.80
CA TYR A 197 -21.24 -12.19 -26.89
C TYR A 197 -21.67 -13.61 -27.28
N ASN A 198 -21.89 -14.50 -26.29
CA ASN A 198 -22.37 -15.85 -26.53
C ASN A 198 -23.74 -15.86 -27.22
N LYS A 199 -24.67 -15.00 -26.78
CA LYS A 199 -25.98 -14.84 -27.44
C LYS A 199 -25.84 -14.42 -28.91
N SER A 200 -24.90 -13.52 -29.22
CA SER A 200 -24.62 -13.11 -30.60
C SER A 200 -24.10 -14.27 -31.43
N ILE A 201 -23.14 -15.04 -30.90
CA ILE A 201 -22.58 -16.22 -31.58
C ILE A 201 -23.68 -17.25 -31.84
N GLU A 202 -24.51 -17.58 -30.85
CA GLU A 202 -25.59 -18.55 -30.99
C GLU A 202 -26.57 -18.14 -32.10
N LYS A 203 -26.90 -16.85 -32.17
CA LYS A 203 -27.75 -16.29 -33.23
C LYS A 203 -27.11 -16.46 -34.61
N ASP A 204 -25.83 -16.16 -34.74
CA ASP A 204 -25.12 -16.30 -36.01
C ASP A 204 -24.99 -17.75 -36.45
N LEU A 205 -24.70 -18.66 -35.51
CA LEU A 205 -24.67 -20.11 -35.76
C LEU A 205 -26.03 -20.63 -36.23
N LEU A 206 -27.12 -20.18 -35.61
CA LEU A 206 -28.47 -20.54 -36.01
C LEU A 206 -28.78 -20.04 -37.44
N ASN A 207 -28.40 -18.81 -37.77
CA ASN A 207 -28.58 -18.23 -39.10
C ASN A 207 -27.78 -19.00 -40.17
N ILE A 208 -26.52 -19.34 -39.88
CA ILE A 208 -25.67 -20.13 -40.78
C ILE A 208 -26.28 -21.52 -40.99
N SER A 209 -26.72 -22.18 -39.92
CA SER A 209 -27.38 -23.48 -39.98
C SER A 209 -28.64 -23.44 -40.85
N ASN A 210 -29.49 -22.44 -40.65
CA ASN A 210 -30.71 -22.25 -41.45
C ASN A 210 -30.40 -22.00 -42.93
N ASN A 211 -29.40 -21.18 -43.23
CA ASN A 211 -28.99 -20.91 -44.62
C ASN A 211 -28.39 -22.16 -45.29
N LYS A 212 -27.55 -22.90 -44.57
CA LYS A 212 -27.03 -24.20 -45.03
C LYS A 212 -28.16 -25.16 -45.37
N ASN A 213 -29.15 -25.31 -44.48
CA ASN A 213 -30.30 -26.18 -44.69
C ASN A 213 -31.19 -25.71 -45.85
N ARG A 214 -31.27 -24.39 -46.11
CA ARG A 214 -31.95 -23.87 -47.30
C ARG A 214 -31.22 -24.29 -48.58
N ILE A 215 -29.91 -24.06 -48.65
CA ILE A 215 -29.08 -24.41 -49.81
C ILE A 215 -29.14 -25.93 -50.08
N ILE A 216 -29.09 -26.76 -49.04
CA ILE A 216 -29.21 -28.22 -49.19
C ILE A 216 -30.53 -28.59 -49.87
N ARG A 217 -31.66 -28.02 -49.43
CA ARG A 217 -32.98 -28.29 -50.04
C ARG A 217 -33.04 -27.85 -51.50
N GLU A 218 -32.50 -26.67 -51.82
CA GLU A 218 -32.43 -26.16 -53.20
C GLU A 218 -31.59 -27.09 -54.10
N ILE A 219 -30.47 -27.62 -53.58
CA ILE A 219 -29.64 -28.60 -54.31
C ILE A 219 -30.42 -29.90 -54.55
N GLU A 220 -31.12 -30.41 -53.54
CA GLU A 220 -31.92 -31.63 -53.66
C GLU A 220 -33.05 -31.48 -54.69
N GLU A 221 -33.71 -30.33 -54.72
CA GLU A 221 -34.73 -30.00 -55.72
C GLU A 221 -34.12 -29.94 -57.13
N ASN A 222 -32.99 -29.27 -57.30
CA ASN A 222 -32.29 -29.21 -58.58
C ASN A 222 -31.85 -30.60 -59.07
N ILE A 223 -31.38 -31.48 -58.17
CA ILE A 223 -31.05 -32.87 -58.51
C ILE A 223 -32.30 -33.61 -59.02
N LYS A 224 -33.46 -33.41 -58.40
CA LYS A 224 -34.73 -34.00 -58.88
C LYS A 224 -35.05 -33.53 -60.30
N TYR A 225 -35.00 -32.23 -60.55
CA TYR A 225 -35.25 -31.69 -61.90
C TYR A 225 -34.27 -32.24 -62.94
N ILE A 226 -32.98 -32.32 -62.62
CA ILE A 226 -31.97 -32.90 -63.51
C ILE A 226 -32.30 -34.36 -63.84
N ASN A 227 -32.73 -35.14 -62.84
CA ASN A 227 -33.11 -36.53 -63.05
C ASN A 227 -34.38 -36.67 -63.90
N GLU A 228 -35.35 -35.77 -63.76
CA GLU A 228 -36.54 -35.73 -64.63
C GLU A 228 -36.17 -35.42 -66.09
N VAL A 229 -35.33 -34.41 -66.32
CA VAL A 229 -34.85 -34.06 -67.66
C VAL A 229 -34.05 -35.22 -68.27
N LYS A 230 -33.21 -35.90 -67.49
CA LYS A 230 -32.50 -37.10 -67.94
C LYS A 230 -33.46 -38.19 -68.38
N LYS A 231 -34.52 -38.48 -67.61
CA LYS A 231 -35.54 -39.47 -67.99
C LYS A 231 -36.23 -39.13 -69.31
N VAL A 232 -36.60 -37.86 -69.51
CA VAL A 232 -37.21 -37.40 -70.77
C VAL A 232 -36.24 -37.59 -71.94
N LYS A 233 -34.98 -37.17 -71.76
CA LYS A 233 -33.93 -37.37 -72.77
C LYS A 233 -33.75 -38.85 -73.11
N ASP A 234 -33.62 -39.72 -72.10
CA ASP A 234 -33.40 -41.16 -72.30
C ASP A 234 -34.60 -41.80 -72.99
N SER A 235 -35.83 -41.40 -72.63
CA SER A 235 -37.06 -41.83 -73.32
C SER A 235 -37.06 -41.43 -74.79
N PHE A 236 -36.65 -40.20 -75.12
CA PHE A 236 -36.58 -39.70 -76.49
C PHE A 236 -35.51 -40.44 -77.31
N LEU A 237 -34.34 -40.69 -76.71
CA LEU A 237 -33.28 -41.48 -77.34
C LEU A 237 -33.72 -42.92 -77.59
N ASN A 238 -34.39 -43.55 -76.63
CA ASN A 238 -34.89 -44.92 -76.79
C ASN A 238 -35.96 -45.00 -77.90
N SER A 239 -36.90 -44.06 -77.96
CA SER A 239 -37.88 -44.03 -79.06
C SER A 239 -37.23 -43.81 -80.42
N TYR A 240 -36.20 -42.96 -80.50
CA TYR A 240 -35.46 -42.74 -81.75
C TYR A 240 -34.73 -44.00 -82.23
N ILE A 241 -34.10 -44.73 -81.32
CA ILE A 241 -33.42 -46.00 -81.62
C ILE A 241 -34.42 -47.08 -82.06
N GLU A 242 -35.61 -47.14 -81.45
CA GLU A 242 -36.69 -48.05 -81.86
C GLU A 242 -37.26 -47.72 -83.25
N GLU A 243 -37.35 -46.44 -83.61
CA GLU A 243 -37.81 -45.99 -84.92
C GLU A 243 -36.77 -46.27 -86.04
N GLU A 244 -35.47 -46.04 -85.80
CA GLU A 244 -34.41 -46.40 -86.76
C GLU A 244 -34.20 -47.92 -86.85
N GLY A 245 -34.43 -48.68 -85.76
CA GLY A 245 -34.39 -50.14 -85.76
C GLY A 245 -35.52 -50.81 -86.57
N ASN A 246 -36.60 -50.06 -86.85
CA ASN A 246 -37.71 -50.51 -87.71
C ASN A 246 -37.55 -50.11 -89.19
N PHE A 247 -36.51 -49.36 -89.55
CA PHE A 247 -36.08 -49.18 -90.94
C PHE A 247 -35.29 -50.41 -91.42
N LYS A 248 -35.97 -51.57 -91.50
CA LYS A 248 -35.51 -52.60 -92.44
C LYS A 248 -35.69 -52.00 -93.84
N PHE A 249 -34.59 -51.61 -94.46
CA PHE A 249 -34.50 -51.46 -95.90
C PHE A 249 -35.16 -52.69 -96.53
N LYS A 250 -36.33 -52.50 -97.13
CA LYS A 250 -36.80 -53.44 -98.14
C LYS A 250 -35.82 -53.27 -99.28
N GLU A 251 -34.86 -54.19 -99.39
CA GLU A 251 -34.11 -54.35 -100.63
C GLU A 251 -35.13 -54.47 -101.77
N PRO A 252 -35.07 -53.60 -102.79
CA PRO A 252 -35.91 -53.78 -103.96
C PRO A 252 -35.40 -55.02 -104.68
N ASN A 253 -36.19 -56.10 -104.65
CA ASN A 253 -35.97 -57.30 -105.45
C ASN A 253 -35.68 -56.93 -106.91
N ARG A 254 -34.45 -57.18 -107.36
CA ARG A 254 -34.09 -57.33 -108.77
C ARG A 254 -33.06 -58.43 -108.92
#